data_AF-A0A2P8VYA8-F1
#
_entry.id   AF-A0A2P8VYA8-F1
#
_cell.length_a   1.000
_cell.length_b   1.000
_cell.length_c   1.000
_cell.angle_alpha   90.00
_cell.angle_beta   90.00
_cell.angle_gamma   90.00
#
_symmetry.space_group_name_H-M   'P 1'
#
loop_
_entity.id
_entity.type
_entity.pdbx_description
1 polymer ?
#
loop_
_entity_poly.entity_id
_entity_poly.type
_entity_poly.pdbx_seq_one_letter_code
_entity_poly.pdbx_strand_id
1 'polypeptide(L)' 'MTQNQGSDTIDLLIIATAPMDIKLILAVLTGLFVVATLFFGTKNGFYDTDNYHGNGSAH' A
#
# COMPACT_ATOMS: atom_id res chain seq x y z
N MET A 1 -27.86 14.56 -37.24
CA MET A 1 -27.22 14.26 -35.95
C MET A 1 -26.29 13.09 -36.13
N THR A 2 -25.02 13.36 -36.43
CA THR A 2 -23.95 12.36 -36.52
C THR A 2 -23.16 12.41 -35.21
N GLN A 3 -23.29 11.38 -34.39
CA GLN A 3 -22.49 11.20 -33.17
C GLN A 3 -21.01 11.13 -33.57
N ASN A 4 -20.18 11.93 -32.91
CA ASN A 4 -18.73 11.96 -33.11
C ASN A 4 -18.09 10.74 -32.42
N GLN A 5 -18.21 9.56 -33.05
CA GLN A 5 -17.68 8.30 -32.51
C GLN A 5 -16.15 8.28 -32.34
N GLY A 6 -15.45 9.28 -32.87
CA GLY A 6 -14.02 9.47 -32.68
C GLY A 6 -13.65 10.03 -31.30
N SER A 7 -14.50 10.81 -30.62
CA SER A 7 -14.19 11.34 -29.27
C SER A 7 -14.33 10.24 -28.21
N ASP A 8 -15.44 9.52 -28.26
CA ASP A 8 -15.83 8.55 -27.24
C ASP A 8 -14.81 7.42 -27.07
N THR A 9 -14.12 7.05 -28.16
CA THR A 9 -13.08 6.02 -28.16
C THR A 9 -11.76 6.51 -27.59
N ILE A 10 -11.43 7.80 -27.78
CA ILE A 10 -10.21 8.42 -27.25
C ILE A 10 -10.39 8.69 -25.75
N ASP A 11 -11.58 9.11 -25.32
CA ASP A 11 -11.92 9.30 -23.90
C ASP A 11 -11.86 7.97 -23.14
N LEU A 12 -12.37 6.89 -23.74
CA LEU A 12 -12.27 5.54 -23.16
C LEU A 12 -10.82 5.05 -23.07
N LEU A 13 -9.99 5.33 -24.07
CA LEU A 13 -8.57 4.99 -24.05
C LEU A 13 -7.81 5.79 -22.99
N ILE A 14 -8.09 7.08 -22.85
CA ILE A 14 -7.48 7.96 -21.82
C ILE A 14 -7.86 7.49 -20.40
N ILE A 15 -9.11 7.07 -20.17
CA ILE A 15 -9.54 6.51 -18.88
C ILE A 15 -8.86 5.16 -18.62
N ALA A 16 -8.74 4.32 -19.65
CA ALA A 16 -8.06 3.02 -19.54
C ALA A 16 -6.54 3.14 -19.31
N THR A 17 -5.92 4.26 -19.72
CA THR A 17 -4.48 4.52 -19.54
C THR A 17 -4.18 5.64 -18.55
N ALA A 18 -5.15 6.08 -17.75
CA ALA A 18 -4.94 7.16 -16.80
C ALA A 18 -3.82 6.78 -15.81
N PRO A 19 -2.83 7.67 -15.57
CA PRO A 19 -1.76 7.39 -14.62
C PRO A 19 -2.36 7.14 -13.24
N MET A 20 -1.96 6.04 -12.60
CA MET A 20 -2.49 5.63 -11.30
C MET A 20 -2.32 6.76 -10.28
N ASP A 21 -3.44 7.24 -9.71
CA ASP A 21 -3.44 8.36 -8.79
C ASP A 21 -2.58 8.03 -7.55
N ILE A 22 -1.57 8.86 -7.29
CA ILE A 22 -0.68 8.71 -6.13
C ILE A 22 -1.45 8.71 -4.81
N LYS A 23 -2.56 9.44 -4.71
CA LYS A 23 -3.41 9.44 -3.53
C LYS A 23 -4.02 8.07 -3.28
N LEU A 24 -4.46 7.39 -4.34
CA LEU A 24 -5.02 6.05 -4.27
C LEU A 24 -3.94 5.03 -3.88
N ILE A 25 -2.75 5.12 -4.48
CA ILE A 25 -1.60 4.26 -4.14
C ILE A 25 -1.27 4.38 -2.65
N LEU A 26 -1.13 5.61 -2.16
CA LEU A 26 -0.81 5.87 -0.76
C LEU A 26 -1.89 5.31 0.18
N ALA A 27 -3.18 5.53 -0.14
CA ALA A 27 -4.27 5.00 0.68
C ALA A 27 -4.23 3.46 0.80
N VAL A 28 -4.00 2.75 -0.32
CA VAL A 28 -3.90 1.29 -0.32
C VAL A 28 -2.66 0.82 0.45
N LEU A 29 -1.50 1.43 0.19
CA LEU A 29 -0.25 1.06 0.87
C LEU A 29 -0.29 1.34 2.37
N THR A 30 -0.90 2.44 2.81
CA THR A 30 -1.10 2.72 4.23
C THR A 30 -1.98 1.65 4.88
N GLY A 31 -3.07 1.24 4.24
CA GLY A 31 -3.92 0.15 4.74
C GLY A 31 -3.13 -1.16 4.91
N LEU A 32 -2.37 -1.56 3.89
CA LEU A 32 -1.51 -2.74 3.94
C LEU A 32 -0.41 -2.62 5.01
N PHE A 33 0.21 -1.45 5.14
CA PHE A 33 1.25 -1.16 6.12
C PHE A 33 0.73 -1.29 7.57
N VAL A 34 -0.46 -0.76 7.85
CA VAL A 34 -1.07 -0.88 9.18
C VAL A 34 -1.33 -2.34 9.53
N VAL A 35 -1.94 -3.11 8.63
CA VAL A 35 -2.19 -4.53 8.87
C VAL A 35 -0.88 -5.32 9.03
N ALA A 36 0.12 -5.02 8.21
CA ALA A 36 1.43 -5.67 8.29
C ALA A 36 2.14 -5.38 9.61
N THR A 37 2.17 -4.13 10.07
CA THR A 37 2.80 -3.75 11.34
C THR A 37 2.11 -4.38 12.54
N LEU A 38 0.77 -4.47 12.53
CA LEU A 38 0.03 -5.21 13.55
C LEU A 38 0.37 -6.71 13.53
N PHE A 39 0.44 -7.32 12.34
CA PHE A 39 0.77 -8.73 12.21
C PHE A 39 2.20 -9.02 12.67
N PHE A 40 3.20 -8.33 12.10
CA PHE A 40 4.62 -8.55 12.43
C PHE A 40 4.98 -8.10 13.85
N GLY A 41 4.29 -7.10 14.40
CA GLY A 41 4.47 -6.70 15.80
C GLY A 41 4.14 -7.82 16.81
N THR A 42 3.27 -8.77 16.45
CA THR A 42 2.97 -9.95 17.28
C THR A 42 3.92 -11.13 17.04
N LYS A 43 4.72 -11.08 15.96
CA LYS A 43 5.64 -12.15 15.56
C LYS A 43 7.07 -11.78 15.94
N ASN A 44 7.33 -11.84 17.23
CA ASN A 44 8.65 -11.64 17.81
C ASN A 44 9.33 -12.98 18.15
N GLY A 45 10.64 -12.97 18.36
CA GLY A 45 11.42 -14.17 18.64
C GLY A 45 12.45 -13.93 19.72
N PHE A 46 13.59 -13.36 19.32
CA PHE A 46 14.77 -13.24 20.19
C PHE A 46 14.49 -12.52 21.52
N TYR A 47 13.75 -11.41 21.48
CA TYR A 47 13.48 -10.57 22.65
C TYR A 47 12.57 -11.22 23.71
N ASP A 48 11.83 -12.29 23.35
CA ASP A 48 10.95 -13.03 24.27
C ASP A 48 11.57 -14.36 24.73
N THR A 49 12.88 -14.54 24.52
CA THR A 49 13.61 -15.74 24.93
C THR A 49 14.46 -15.51 26.17
N ASP A 50 14.76 -16.59 26.89
CA ASP A 50 15.69 -16.58 28.03
C ASP A 50 17.12 -16.16 27.64
N ASN A 51 17.45 -16.18 26.34
CA ASN A 51 18.75 -15.73 25.84
C ASN A 51 18.86 -14.21 25.74
N TYR A 52 17.75 -13.49 25.93
CA TYR A 52 17.71 -12.04 25.92
C TYR A 52 17.86 -11.48 27.33
N HIS A 53 18.97 -10.76 27.54
CA HIS A 53 19.34 -10.21 28.85
C HIS A 53 19.28 -8.67 28.90
N GLY A 54 18.82 -8.03 27.83
CA GLY A 54 18.70 -6.58 27.72
C GLY A 54 17.31 -6.06 28.07
N ASN A 55 17.14 -4.73 28.02
CA ASN A 55 15.85 -4.06 28.24
C ASN A 55 15.24 -3.47 26.94
N GLY A 56 15.80 -3.79 25.79
CA GLY A 56 15.42 -3.25 24.48
C GLY A 56 16.28 -2.09 23.99
N SER A 57 17.22 -1.58 24.79
CA SER A 57 18.08 -0.44 24.42
C SER A 57 19.57 -0.83 24.31
N ALA A 58 20.33 -0.03 23.55
CA ALA A 58 21.78 -0.08 23.60
C ALA A 58 22.28 0.66 24.85
N HIS A 59 23.22 0.05 25.57
CA HIS A 59 23.90 0.62 26.74
C HIS A 59 25.36 0.92 26.38
#